data_AF-A0A851C1W1-F1
#
_entry.id   AF-A0A851C1W1-F1
#
_cell.length_a   1.000
_cell.length_b   1.000
_cell.length_c   1.000
_cell.angle_alpha   90.00
_cell.angle_beta   90.00
_cell.angle_gamma   90.00
#
_symmetry.space_group_name_H-M   'P 1'
#
loop_
_entity.id
_entity.type
_entity.pdbx_description
1 polymer ?
#
loop_
_entity_poly.entity_id
_entity_poly.type
_entity_poly.pdbx_seq_one_letter_code
_entity_poly.pdbx_strand_id
1 'polypeptide(L)'
;HELTKLPAFVRVVSAGNLLSHVGHTILGMNTVQLYMKVPGSRTPGHQENNNFCSVNINIGPGDCEWFVVPESYWGVMNDFCEKNNMNFLMGSWWPNLEDLYEANVPVYRFIQRPGDLVWINAGTVHWVQAIGWCNNIAWNVGPLTACQYKLAVERYEWNKLQSVKSIVPMVHLSWNMARNIKVSDPKLFEMIKYCLLRTLKQCQTLREALIAAGKEIVWHGRAKDEPAHYCSICEV
;
A
#
# COMPACT_ATOMS: atom_id res chain seq x y z
N HIS A 1 10.33 -9.28 -21.54
CA HIS A 1 11.37 -8.42 -20.92
C HIS A 1 11.17 -6.95 -21.33
N GLU A 2 9.98 -6.37 -21.10
CA GLU A 2 9.77 -4.93 -21.41
C GLU A 2 9.85 -4.05 -20.17
N LEU A 3 9.08 -4.37 -19.12
CA LEU A 3 9.09 -3.60 -17.87
C LEU A 3 10.44 -3.65 -17.13
N THR A 4 11.32 -4.58 -17.49
CA THR A 4 12.69 -4.66 -16.97
C THR A 4 13.58 -3.52 -17.46
N LYS A 5 13.17 -2.80 -18.53
CA LYS A 5 13.85 -1.61 -19.06
C LYS A 5 13.60 -0.35 -18.24
N LEU A 6 12.59 -0.36 -17.36
CA LEU A 6 12.28 0.78 -16.51
C LEU A 6 13.40 1.04 -15.47
N PRO A 7 13.55 2.30 -15.01
CA PRO A 7 14.46 2.62 -13.91
C PRO A 7 14.16 1.81 -12.64
N ALA A 8 15.19 1.55 -11.84
CA ALA A 8 15.09 0.65 -10.70
C ALA A 8 14.01 1.00 -9.66
N PHE A 9 13.70 2.29 -9.48
CA PHE A 9 12.75 2.77 -8.48
C PHE A 9 11.27 2.56 -8.88
N VAL A 10 10.98 2.29 -10.16
CA VAL A 10 9.64 2.00 -10.68
C VAL A 10 9.47 0.54 -11.11
N ARG A 11 10.52 -0.28 -11.06
CA ARG A 11 10.41 -1.70 -11.44
C ARG A 11 9.59 -2.49 -10.43
N VAL A 12 8.81 -3.44 -10.93
CA VAL A 12 8.03 -4.41 -10.15
C VAL A 12 8.91 -5.11 -9.11
N VAL A 13 10.10 -5.54 -9.51
CA VAL A 13 11.09 -6.20 -8.65
C VAL A 13 12.39 -5.41 -8.67
N SER A 14 12.90 -5.08 -7.48
CA SER A 14 14.11 -4.28 -7.28
C SER A 14 14.65 -4.48 -5.87
N ALA A 15 15.96 -4.50 -5.69
CA ALA A 15 16.58 -4.60 -4.36
C ALA A 15 16.18 -3.43 -3.43
N GLY A 16 15.90 -2.26 -4.00
CA GLY A 16 15.44 -1.07 -3.27
C GLY A 16 13.92 -0.96 -3.10
N ASN A 17 13.15 -1.96 -3.57
CA ASN A 17 11.70 -2.01 -3.41
C ASN A 17 11.34 -2.91 -2.21
N LEU A 18 10.75 -2.34 -1.16
CA LEU A 18 10.32 -3.06 0.04
C LEU A 18 9.42 -4.26 -0.31
N LEU A 19 8.53 -4.15 -1.31
CA LEU A 19 7.62 -5.22 -1.69
C LEU A 19 8.34 -6.44 -2.30
N SER A 20 9.57 -6.28 -2.78
CA SER A 20 10.43 -7.39 -3.21
C SER A 20 10.98 -8.21 -2.03
N HIS A 21 10.92 -7.68 -0.81
CA HIS A 21 11.36 -8.35 0.42
C HIS A 21 10.23 -9.03 1.19
N VAL A 22 9.00 -9.00 0.67
CA VAL A 22 7.87 -9.76 1.25
C VAL A 22 8.14 -11.27 1.18
N GLY A 23 8.80 -11.76 0.13
CA GLY A 23 9.15 -13.17 -0.04
C GLY A 23 7.97 -14.07 -0.47
N HIS A 24 6.84 -13.49 -0.86
CA HIS A 24 5.74 -14.16 -1.54
C HIS A 24 4.97 -13.16 -2.41
N THR A 25 4.11 -13.69 -3.29
CA THR A 25 3.30 -12.87 -4.20
C THR A 25 2.18 -12.13 -3.45
N ILE A 26 2.06 -10.84 -3.73
CA ILE A 26 0.89 -10.02 -3.44
C ILE A 26 0.35 -9.53 -4.78
N LEU A 27 -0.76 -10.12 -5.22
CA LEU A 27 -1.37 -9.83 -6.52
C LEU A 27 -1.69 -8.34 -6.65
N GLY A 28 -1.21 -7.72 -7.73
CA GLY A 28 -1.38 -6.29 -8.00
C GLY A 28 -0.42 -5.35 -7.30
N MET A 29 0.28 -5.80 -6.27
CA MET A 29 1.28 -4.97 -5.59
C MET A 29 2.68 -5.28 -6.09
N ASN A 30 3.17 -6.51 -5.88
CA ASN A 30 4.49 -6.95 -6.39
C ASN A 30 4.38 -7.79 -7.67
N THR A 31 3.22 -7.73 -8.32
CA THR A 31 2.94 -8.28 -9.63
C THR A 31 2.11 -7.27 -10.41
N VAL A 32 2.20 -7.30 -11.73
CA VAL A 32 1.51 -6.35 -12.60
C VAL A 32 0.02 -6.70 -12.70
N GLN A 33 -0.84 -5.70 -12.56
CA GLN A 33 -2.25 -5.76 -12.94
C GLN A 33 -2.48 -4.99 -14.24
N LEU A 34 -3.41 -5.47 -15.06
CA LEU A 34 -3.86 -4.82 -16.29
C LEU A 34 -5.32 -4.41 -16.16
N TYR A 35 -5.63 -3.23 -16.68
CA TYR A 35 -6.95 -2.63 -16.70
C TYR A 35 -7.35 -2.39 -18.15
N MET A 36 -8.51 -2.87 -18.58
CA MET A 36 -9.10 -2.58 -19.90
C MET A 36 -10.27 -1.64 -19.69
N LYS A 37 -10.28 -0.50 -20.39
CA LYS A 37 -11.21 0.60 -20.09
C LYS A 37 -11.91 1.11 -21.35
N VAL A 38 -13.17 1.47 -21.18
CA VAL A 38 -13.96 2.30 -22.09
C VAL A 38 -14.19 3.69 -21.47
N PRO A 39 -14.56 4.72 -22.25
CA PRO A 39 -14.88 6.04 -21.70
C PRO A 39 -15.84 5.98 -20.50
N GLY A 40 -15.49 6.66 -19.41
CA GLY A 40 -16.27 6.66 -18.16
C GLY A 40 -15.95 5.51 -17.20
N SER A 41 -15.07 4.58 -17.57
CA SER A 41 -14.58 3.55 -16.63
C SER A 41 -13.82 4.21 -15.48
N ARG A 42 -14.19 3.90 -14.23
CA ARG A 42 -13.68 4.59 -13.03
C ARG A 42 -13.01 3.65 -12.06
N THR A 43 -11.89 4.12 -11.49
CA THR A 43 -11.36 3.64 -10.21
C THR A 43 -11.73 4.70 -9.16
N PRO A 44 -12.59 4.37 -8.18
CA PRO A 44 -13.07 5.32 -7.18
C PRO A 44 -11.94 5.80 -6.25
N GLY A 45 -12.27 6.72 -5.36
CA GLY A 45 -11.35 7.27 -4.37
C GLY A 45 -10.77 6.20 -3.46
N HIS A 46 -9.45 6.23 -3.28
CA HIS A 46 -8.72 5.35 -2.37
C HIS A 46 -7.33 5.91 -2.05
N GLN A 47 -6.69 5.29 -1.06
CA GLN A 47 -5.24 5.25 -0.94
C GLN A 47 -4.79 3.83 -1.25
N GLU A 48 -3.55 3.67 -1.72
CA GLU A 48 -2.99 2.34 -1.98
C GLU A 48 -2.96 1.49 -0.70
N ASN A 49 -3.01 0.16 -0.88
CA ASN A 49 -2.89 -0.79 0.22
C ASN A 49 -1.63 -0.51 1.05
N ASN A 50 -1.81 -0.36 2.37
CA ASN A 50 -0.75 0.00 3.31
C ASN A 50 0.07 1.24 2.87
N ASN A 51 -0.56 2.20 2.18
CA ASN A 51 0.07 3.46 1.73
C ASN A 51 1.35 3.28 0.90
N PHE A 52 1.51 2.17 0.19
CA PHE A 52 2.63 2.00 -0.74
C PHE A 52 2.53 2.96 -1.93
N CYS A 53 3.65 3.36 -2.52
CA CYS A 53 3.62 4.09 -3.78
C CYS A 53 3.04 3.23 -4.90
N SER A 54 2.50 3.88 -5.93
CA SER A 54 1.95 3.23 -7.12
C SER A 54 2.65 3.70 -8.38
N VAL A 55 2.79 2.79 -9.35
CA VAL A 55 3.25 3.07 -10.70
C VAL A 55 2.13 2.68 -11.65
N ASN A 56 1.71 3.60 -12.52
CA ASN A 56 0.71 3.33 -13.54
C ASN A 56 1.21 3.82 -14.90
N ILE A 57 1.08 2.98 -15.93
CA ILE A 57 1.41 3.35 -17.33
C ILE A 57 0.15 3.21 -18.17
N ASN A 58 -0.23 4.27 -18.87
CA ASN A 58 -1.30 4.24 -19.85
C ASN A 58 -0.77 3.66 -21.17
N ILE A 59 -1.39 2.59 -21.65
CA ILE A 59 -1.06 1.93 -22.91
C ILE A 59 -1.70 2.65 -24.10
N GLY A 60 -2.82 3.35 -23.88
CA GLY A 60 -3.60 4.01 -24.92
C GLY A 60 -4.60 3.10 -25.65
N PRO A 61 -5.20 3.57 -26.76
CA PRO A 61 -4.93 4.85 -27.43
C PRO A 61 -5.56 6.09 -26.73
N GLY A 62 -6.56 5.89 -25.88
CA GLY A 62 -7.23 6.97 -25.16
C GLY A 62 -6.47 7.46 -23.93
N ASP A 63 -6.90 8.61 -23.43
CA ASP A 63 -6.35 9.25 -22.24
C ASP A 63 -7.07 8.80 -20.95
N CYS A 64 -6.37 8.90 -19.81
CA CYS A 64 -6.95 8.85 -18.48
C CYS A 64 -6.90 10.22 -17.81
N GLU A 65 -7.92 10.56 -17.03
CA GLU A 65 -7.93 11.73 -16.16
C GLU A 65 -7.71 11.31 -14.71
N TRP A 66 -6.79 11.99 -14.05
CA TRP A 66 -6.41 11.75 -12.67
C TRP A 66 -6.80 12.92 -11.78
N PHE A 67 -7.22 12.57 -10.56
CA PHE A 67 -7.53 13.51 -9.50
C PHE A 67 -6.82 13.04 -8.23
N VAL A 68 -6.07 13.94 -7.63
CA VAL A 68 -5.08 13.58 -6.62
C VAL A 68 -5.11 14.60 -5.48
N VAL A 69 -5.19 14.11 -4.25
CA VAL A 69 -5.20 14.88 -3.01
C VAL A 69 -4.01 14.45 -2.14
N PRO A 70 -3.24 15.39 -1.54
CA PRO A 70 -2.10 15.04 -0.70
C PRO A 70 -2.47 14.15 0.49
N GLU A 71 -1.53 13.30 0.91
CA GLU A 71 -1.72 12.38 2.03
C GLU A 71 -2.25 13.09 3.28
N SER A 72 -1.75 14.28 3.62
CA SER A 72 -2.15 15.01 4.83
C SER A 72 -3.64 15.35 4.93
N TYR A 73 -4.39 15.27 3.82
CA TYR A 73 -5.83 15.51 3.78
C TYR A 73 -6.67 14.23 3.85
N TRP A 74 -6.07 13.03 3.97
CA TRP A 74 -6.82 11.77 4.00
C TRP A 74 -7.85 11.71 5.14
N GLY A 75 -7.59 12.34 6.28
CA GLY A 75 -8.56 12.47 7.37
C GLY A 75 -9.78 13.29 6.98
N VAL A 76 -9.59 14.41 6.29
CA VAL A 76 -10.72 15.22 5.77
C VAL A 76 -11.53 14.44 4.74
N MET A 77 -10.85 13.67 3.89
CA MET A 77 -11.51 12.78 2.91
C MET A 77 -12.30 11.66 3.61
N ASN A 78 -11.78 11.12 4.71
CA ASN A 78 -12.50 10.16 5.55
C ASN A 78 -13.77 10.77 6.14
N ASP A 79 -13.67 11.98 6.70
CA ASP A 79 -14.82 12.69 7.28
C ASP A 79 -15.91 12.94 6.23
N PHE A 80 -15.54 13.26 4.99
CA PHE A 80 -16.49 13.35 3.87
C PHE A 80 -17.18 12.03 3.58
N CYS A 81 -16.44 10.92 3.58
CA CYS A 81 -17.03 9.59 3.39
C CYS A 81 -18.03 9.28 4.49
N GLU A 82 -17.66 9.48 5.76
CA GLU A 82 -18.52 9.22 6.91
C GLU A 82 -19.79 10.08 6.90
N LYS A 83 -19.67 11.38 6.61
CA LYS A 83 -20.83 12.29 6.47
C LYS A 83 -21.80 11.84 5.38
N ASN A 84 -21.30 11.17 4.35
CA ASN A 84 -22.10 10.61 3.26
C ASN A 84 -22.46 9.13 3.47
N ASN A 85 -22.30 8.60 4.68
CA ASN A 85 -22.56 7.19 5.03
C ASN A 85 -21.77 6.19 4.16
N MET A 86 -20.55 6.54 3.78
CA MET A 86 -19.62 5.69 3.04
C MET A 86 -18.41 5.34 3.90
N ASN A 87 -17.88 4.13 3.75
CA ASN A 87 -16.62 3.74 4.38
C ASN A 87 -15.43 4.22 3.53
N PHE A 88 -14.50 4.98 4.10
CA PHE A 88 -13.34 5.51 3.37
C PHE A 88 -12.40 4.41 2.83
N LEU A 89 -12.16 3.35 3.62
CA LEU A 89 -11.19 2.31 3.28
C LEU A 89 -11.74 1.25 2.33
N MET A 90 -13.02 0.90 2.48
CA MET A 90 -13.65 -0.25 1.82
C MET A 90 -14.81 0.14 0.90
N GLY A 91 -15.29 1.38 0.97
CA GLY A 91 -16.40 1.87 0.16
C GLY A 91 -15.99 2.26 -1.25
N SER A 92 -16.98 2.42 -2.12
CA SER A 92 -16.80 2.97 -3.46
C SER A 92 -17.34 4.39 -3.49
N TRP A 93 -16.45 5.38 -3.50
CA TRP A 93 -16.80 6.79 -3.39
C TRP A 93 -16.11 7.62 -4.49
N TRP A 94 -16.81 8.64 -4.99
CA TRP A 94 -16.30 9.57 -5.99
C TRP A 94 -16.50 11.01 -5.48
N PRO A 95 -15.43 11.74 -5.12
CA PRO A 95 -15.58 13.05 -4.49
C PRO A 95 -16.29 14.08 -5.36
N ASN A 96 -17.13 14.90 -4.73
CA ASN A 96 -17.59 16.15 -5.33
C ASN A 96 -16.47 17.21 -5.20
N LEU A 97 -16.03 17.77 -6.33
CA LEU A 97 -14.95 18.74 -6.34
C LEU A 97 -15.33 20.08 -5.69
N GLU A 98 -16.63 20.42 -5.69
CA GLU A 98 -17.12 21.64 -5.02
C GLU A 98 -16.97 21.52 -3.51
N ASP A 99 -17.38 20.39 -2.92
CA ASP A 99 -17.21 20.12 -1.48
C ASP A 99 -15.72 20.19 -1.06
N LEU A 100 -14.83 19.63 -1.89
CA LEU A 100 -13.39 19.70 -1.64
C LEU A 100 -12.85 21.13 -1.70
N TYR A 101 -13.33 21.92 -2.67
CA TYR A 101 -12.97 23.32 -2.81
C TYR A 101 -13.45 24.14 -1.61
N GLU A 102 -14.70 23.97 -1.17
CA GLU A 102 -15.26 24.62 0.02
C GLU A 102 -14.51 24.26 1.31
N ALA A 103 -14.03 23.01 1.41
CA ALA A 103 -13.20 22.55 2.52
C ALA A 103 -11.71 22.91 2.39
N ASN A 104 -11.31 23.71 1.38
CA ASN A 104 -9.92 24.09 1.10
C ASN A 104 -8.97 22.89 0.91
N VAL A 105 -9.47 21.78 0.35
CA VAL A 105 -8.68 20.61 0.01
C VAL A 105 -8.07 20.80 -1.38
N PRO A 106 -6.73 20.85 -1.54
CA PRO A 106 -6.11 21.02 -2.84
C PRO A 106 -6.25 19.75 -3.68
N VAL A 107 -6.72 19.90 -4.91
CA VAL A 107 -6.86 18.80 -5.88
C VAL A 107 -5.94 19.04 -7.07
N TYR A 108 -4.97 18.14 -7.26
CA TYR A 108 -4.20 18.06 -8.49
C TYR A 108 -5.02 17.30 -9.52
N ARG A 109 -5.24 17.91 -10.68
CA ARG A 109 -6.01 17.33 -11.79
C ARG A 109 -5.18 17.36 -13.06
N PHE A 110 -5.03 16.22 -13.73
CA PHE A 110 -4.22 16.14 -14.95
C PHE A 110 -4.63 14.97 -15.85
N ILE A 111 -4.12 15.01 -17.08
CA ILE A 111 -4.34 14.00 -18.12
C ILE A 111 -3.09 13.15 -18.25
N GLN A 112 -3.27 11.82 -18.25
CA GLN A 112 -2.26 10.83 -18.56
C GLN A 112 -2.50 10.30 -19.96
N ARG A 113 -1.63 10.67 -20.91
CA ARG A 113 -1.68 10.23 -22.31
C ARG A 113 -1.03 8.85 -22.49
N PRO A 114 -1.21 8.19 -23.64
CA PRO A 114 -0.50 6.95 -23.94
C PRO A 114 1.01 7.10 -23.80
N GLY A 115 1.64 6.17 -23.07
CA GLY A 115 3.08 6.20 -22.76
C GLY A 115 3.45 6.97 -21.49
N ASP A 116 2.56 7.82 -20.97
CA ASP A 116 2.81 8.55 -19.73
C ASP A 116 2.79 7.60 -18.52
N LEU A 117 3.77 7.77 -17.63
CA LEU A 117 3.86 7.08 -16.35
C LEU A 117 3.42 8.02 -15.23
N VAL A 118 2.45 7.58 -14.42
CA VAL A 118 2.02 8.26 -13.20
C VAL A 118 2.66 7.58 -11.99
N TRP A 119 3.34 8.39 -11.18
CA TRP A 119 3.84 8.00 -9.86
C TRP A 119 2.91 8.55 -8.78
N ILE A 120 2.25 7.67 -8.06
CA ILE A 120 1.48 8.04 -6.86
C ILE A 120 2.38 7.83 -5.66
N ASN A 121 2.64 8.91 -4.92
CA ASN A 121 3.49 8.86 -3.74
C ASN A 121 2.77 8.19 -2.55
N ALA A 122 3.54 7.82 -1.53
CA ALA A 122 3.03 7.10 -0.37
C ALA A 122 1.86 7.84 0.30
N GLY A 123 0.73 7.15 0.44
CA GLY A 123 -0.48 7.65 1.10
C GLY A 123 -1.24 8.74 0.34
N THR A 124 -0.85 9.09 -0.88
CA THR A 124 -1.62 10.03 -1.70
C THR A 124 -3.04 9.47 -1.98
N VAL A 125 -4.07 10.27 -1.69
CA VAL A 125 -5.47 9.94 -2.02
C VAL A 125 -5.70 10.23 -3.50
N HIS A 126 -6.33 9.33 -4.24
CA HIS A 126 -6.56 9.56 -5.66
C HIS A 126 -7.76 8.77 -6.21
N TRP A 127 -8.28 9.25 -7.35
CA TRP A 127 -9.29 8.58 -8.16
C TRP A 127 -9.05 8.87 -9.64
N VAL A 128 -9.56 8.00 -10.52
CA VAL A 128 -9.21 8.00 -11.96
C VAL A 128 -10.43 7.69 -12.80
N GLN A 129 -10.54 8.35 -13.96
CA GLN A 129 -11.48 7.95 -15.01
C GLN A 129 -10.82 7.85 -16.38
N ALA A 130 -11.24 6.89 -17.18
CA ALA A 130 -10.88 6.85 -18.60
C ALA A 130 -11.68 7.89 -19.39
N ILE A 131 -10.98 8.71 -20.18
CA ILE A 131 -11.61 9.62 -21.14
C ILE A 131 -11.89 8.89 -22.46
N GLY A 132 -10.92 8.08 -22.91
CA GLY A 132 -11.03 7.29 -24.13
C GLY A 132 -11.03 5.79 -23.87
N TRP A 133 -11.01 5.00 -24.95
CA TRP A 133 -10.69 3.57 -24.87
C TRP A 133 -9.19 3.41 -24.62
N CYS A 134 -8.82 2.79 -23.52
CA CYS A 134 -7.41 2.58 -23.20
C CYS A 134 -7.22 1.35 -22.32
N ASN A 135 -5.98 0.87 -22.30
CA ASN A 135 -5.55 -0.05 -21.26
C ASN A 135 -4.57 0.68 -20.32
N ASN A 136 -4.49 0.25 -19.07
CA ASN A 136 -3.41 0.63 -18.16
C ASN A 136 -2.76 -0.63 -17.58
N ILE A 137 -1.49 -0.51 -17.22
CA ILE A 137 -0.83 -1.47 -16.34
C ILE A 137 -0.39 -0.75 -15.07
N ALA A 138 -0.52 -1.41 -13.93
CA ALA A 138 -0.11 -0.84 -12.65
C ALA A 138 0.44 -1.90 -11.69
N TRP A 139 1.26 -1.43 -10.76
CA TRP A 139 1.78 -2.18 -9.62
C TRP A 139 2.23 -1.21 -8.53
N ASN A 140 2.53 -1.73 -7.34
CA ASN A 140 3.07 -0.93 -6.26
C ASN A 140 4.58 -1.08 -6.13
N VAL A 141 5.19 -0.05 -5.54
CA VAL A 141 6.59 -0.07 -5.11
C VAL A 141 6.67 0.55 -3.72
N GLY A 142 7.57 0.05 -2.90
CA GLY A 142 7.91 0.66 -1.62
C GLY A 142 9.33 1.20 -1.66
N PRO A 143 9.54 2.51 -1.87
CA PRO A 143 10.86 3.10 -1.75
C PRO A 143 11.45 2.85 -0.36
N LEU A 144 12.75 2.51 -0.29
CA LEU A 144 13.49 2.34 0.97
C LEU A 144 13.73 3.69 1.67
N THR A 145 12.66 4.29 2.22
CA THR A 145 12.67 5.60 2.87
C THR A 145 11.91 5.57 4.18
N ALA A 146 12.29 6.44 5.13
CA ALA A 146 11.58 6.58 6.41
C ALA A 146 10.10 6.98 6.20
N CYS A 147 9.80 7.82 5.21
CA CYS A 147 8.44 8.25 4.90
C CYS A 147 7.54 7.08 4.48
N GLN A 148 7.98 6.29 3.50
CA GLN A 148 7.23 5.11 3.04
C GLN A 148 6.99 4.11 4.17
N TYR A 149 8.04 3.79 4.95
CA TYR A 149 7.90 2.82 6.03
C TYR A 149 6.98 3.32 7.15
N LYS A 150 7.11 4.60 7.53
CA LYS A 150 6.23 5.24 8.52
C LYS A 150 4.76 5.14 8.11
N LEU A 151 4.41 5.62 6.92
CA LEU A 151 3.02 5.63 6.44
C LEU A 151 2.44 4.22 6.27
N ALA A 152 3.27 3.24 5.91
CA ALA A 152 2.84 1.86 5.80
C ALA A 152 2.54 1.22 7.16
N VAL A 153 3.37 1.50 8.17
CA VAL A 153 3.12 1.06 9.56
C VAL A 153 1.92 1.78 10.17
N GLU A 154 1.76 3.09 9.93
CA GLU A 154 0.60 3.86 10.40
C GLU A 154 -0.71 3.31 9.83
N ARG A 155 -0.77 3.04 8.50
CA ARG A 155 -1.92 2.39 7.90
C ARG A 155 -2.13 0.97 8.41
N TYR A 156 -1.06 0.21 8.65
CA TYR A 156 -1.16 -1.15 9.19
C TYR A 156 -1.82 -1.17 10.58
N GLU A 157 -1.46 -0.24 11.47
CA GLU A 157 -2.11 -0.14 12.78
C GLU A 157 -3.53 0.44 12.70
N TRP A 158 -3.78 1.41 11.81
CA TRP A 158 -5.14 1.93 11.56
C TRP A 158 -6.08 0.84 11.05
N ASN A 159 -5.61 0.02 10.11
CA ASN A 159 -6.35 -1.10 9.55
C ASN A 159 -6.78 -2.10 10.63
N LYS A 160 -5.92 -2.43 11.59
CA LYS A 160 -6.31 -3.28 12.73
C LYS A 160 -7.45 -2.67 13.54
N LEU A 161 -7.39 -1.37 13.81
CA LEU A 161 -8.44 -0.67 14.55
C LEU A 161 -9.78 -0.70 13.78
N GLN A 162 -9.72 -0.62 12.45
CA GLN A 162 -10.88 -0.64 11.57
C GLN A 162 -11.32 -2.05 11.15
N SER A 163 -10.68 -3.11 11.68
CA SER A 163 -10.91 -4.51 11.26
C SER A 163 -10.81 -4.71 9.74
N VAL A 164 -9.86 -4.01 9.11
CA VAL A 164 -9.52 -4.13 7.69
C VAL A 164 -8.23 -4.92 7.55
N LYS A 165 -8.22 -5.92 6.68
CA LYS A 165 -7.01 -6.68 6.37
C LYS A 165 -5.93 -5.80 5.77
N SER A 166 -4.74 -5.82 6.36
CA SER A 166 -3.54 -5.30 5.70
C SER A 166 -2.98 -6.35 4.76
N ILE A 167 -3.03 -6.11 3.46
CA ILE A 167 -2.53 -7.08 2.47
C ILE A 167 -0.99 -7.17 2.54
N VAL A 168 -0.31 -6.09 2.92
CA VAL A 168 1.14 -6.12 3.19
C VAL A 168 1.37 -6.52 4.65
N PRO A 169 2.00 -7.68 4.93
CA PRO A 169 2.23 -8.14 6.29
C PRO A 169 3.42 -7.40 6.91
N MET A 170 3.19 -6.19 7.44
CA MET A 170 4.25 -5.26 7.83
C MET A 170 5.24 -5.83 8.86
N VAL A 171 4.80 -6.69 9.78
CA VAL A 171 5.69 -7.36 10.74
C VAL A 171 6.64 -8.31 10.01
N HIS A 172 6.10 -9.23 9.21
CA HIS A 172 6.87 -10.19 8.43
C HIS A 172 7.85 -9.48 7.47
N LEU A 173 7.36 -8.46 6.76
CA LEU A 173 8.18 -7.63 5.88
C LEU A 173 9.32 -6.96 6.66
N SER A 174 9.06 -6.39 7.84
CA SER A 174 10.10 -5.72 8.65
C SER A 174 11.20 -6.67 9.10
N TRP A 175 10.85 -7.91 9.48
CA TRP A 175 11.84 -8.94 9.81
C TRP A 175 12.68 -9.35 8.60
N ASN A 176 12.08 -9.46 7.41
CA ASN A 176 12.83 -9.73 6.18
C ASN A 176 13.73 -8.55 5.78
N MET A 177 13.26 -7.32 5.92
CA MET A 177 14.07 -6.12 5.68
C MET A 177 15.32 -6.12 6.56
N ALA A 178 15.17 -6.44 7.85
CA ALA A 178 16.28 -6.51 8.80
C ALA A 178 17.31 -7.61 8.46
N ARG A 179 16.88 -8.69 7.79
CA ARG A 179 17.76 -9.77 7.33
C ARG A 179 18.48 -9.43 6.02
N ASN A 180 17.79 -8.77 5.11
CA ASN A 180 18.20 -8.66 3.72
C ASN A 180 18.85 -7.33 3.36
N ILE A 181 18.61 -6.27 4.14
CA ILE A 181 18.93 -4.88 3.77
C ILE A 181 19.88 -4.24 4.79
N LYS A 182 20.97 -3.66 4.30
CA LYS A 182 21.80 -2.74 5.08
C LYS A 182 21.20 -1.34 4.99
N VAL A 183 20.47 -0.93 6.03
CA VAL A 183 19.81 0.39 6.07
C VAL A 183 20.82 1.45 6.54
N SER A 184 21.11 2.41 5.67
CA SER A 184 22.04 3.53 5.98
C SER A 184 21.34 4.77 6.55
N ASP A 185 20.06 4.99 6.22
CA ASP A 185 19.28 6.10 6.76
C ASP A 185 18.96 5.85 8.25
N PRO A 186 19.45 6.70 9.18
CA PRO A 186 19.30 6.46 10.61
C PRO A 186 17.83 6.44 11.06
N LYS A 187 16.99 7.31 10.49
CA LYS A 187 15.58 7.42 10.86
C LYS A 187 14.80 6.17 10.48
N LEU A 188 14.99 5.67 9.26
CA LEU A 188 14.39 4.42 8.81
C LEU A 188 14.90 3.24 9.63
N PHE A 189 16.21 3.19 9.90
CA PHE A 189 16.81 2.14 10.73
C PHE A 189 16.17 2.09 12.12
N GLU A 190 16.01 3.24 12.79
CA GLU A 190 15.35 3.34 14.10
C GLU A 190 13.90 2.87 14.05
N MET A 191 13.14 3.27 13.02
CA MET A 191 11.74 2.85 12.86
C MET A 191 11.62 1.33 12.71
N ILE A 192 12.45 0.71 11.86
CA ILE A 192 12.46 -0.74 11.67
C ILE A 192 12.86 -1.41 12.98
N LYS A 193 13.96 -0.99 13.59
CA LYS A 193 14.46 -1.57 14.84
C LYS A 193 13.44 -1.47 15.98
N TYR A 194 12.69 -0.38 16.05
CA TYR A 194 11.61 -0.21 17.02
C TYR A 194 10.45 -1.19 16.77
N CYS A 195 10.06 -1.41 15.51
CA CYS A 195 9.08 -2.44 15.15
C CYS A 195 9.54 -3.85 15.57
N LEU A 196 10.81 -4.19 15.31
CA LEU A 196 11.39 -5.47 15.72
C LEU A 196 11.40 -5.63 17.24
N LEU A 197 11.78 -4.58 17.98
CA LEU A 197 11.78 -4.61 19.45
C LEU A 197 10.38 -4.87 20.01
N ARG A 198 9.36 -4.16 19.50
CA ARG A 198 7.97 -4.34 19.94
C ARG A 198 7.47 -5.76 19.66
N THR A 199 7.69 -6.26 18.44
CA THR A 199 7.19 -7.57 18.03
C THR A 199 7.95 -8.72 18.70
N LEU A 200 9.26 -8.58 18.92
CA LEU A 200 10.04 -9.53 19.71
C LEU A 200 9.52 -9.62 21.15
N LYS A 201 9.30 -8.47 21.80
CA LYS A 201 8.72 -8.42 23.16
C LYS A 201 7.34 -9.08 23.20
N GLN A 202 6.48 -8.82 22.22
CA GLN A 202 5.15 -9.45 22.12
C GLN A 202 5.26 -10.98 22.00
N CYS A 203 6.12 -11.49 21.12
CA CYS A 203 6.33 -12.93 20.95
C CYS A 203 6.88 -13.58 22.22
N GLN A 204 7.85 -12.96 22.89
CA GLN A 204 8.41 -13.47 24.15
C GLN A 204 7.36 -13.49 25.27
N THR A 205 6.62 -12.40 25.44
CA THR A 205 5.56 -12.28 26.46
C THR A 205 4.48 -13.34 26.25
N LEU A 206 4.00 -13.52 25.00
CA LEU A 206 3.00 -14.54 24.69
C LEU A 206 3.54 -15.96 24.92
N ARG A 207 4.78 -16.22 24.53
CA ARG A 207 5.43 -17.52 24.73
C ARG A 207 5.53 -17.86 26.22
N GLU A 208 5.93 -16.90 27.05
CA GLU A 208 6.01 -17.07 28.52
C GLU A 208 4.63 -17.32 29.14
N ALA A 209 3.61 -16.57 28.71
CA ALA A 209 2.24 -16.77 29.19
C ALA A 209 1.68 -18.16 28.83
N LEU A 210 1.94 -18.65 27.61
CA LEU A 210 1.52 -19.99 27.18
C LEU A 210 2.22 -21.09 28.00
N ILE A 211 3.52 -20.95 28.25
CA ILE A 211 4.29 -21.88 29.10
C ILE A 211 3.75 -21.87 30.53
N ALA A 212 3.50 -20.68 31.10
CA ALA A 212 2.94 -20.54 32.45
C ALA A 212 1.54 -21.17 32.57
N ALA A 213 0.75 -21.14 31.49
CA ALA A 213 -0.56 -21.79 31.40
C ALA A 213 -0.50 -23.29 31.07
N GLY A 214 0.70 -23.89 30.97
CA GLY A 214 0.88 -25.31 30.63
C GLY A 214 0.45 -25.65 29.19
N LYS A 215 0.44 -24.68 28.27
CA LYS A 215 0.09 -24.90 26.87
C LYS A 215 1.32 -25.33 26.07
N GLU A 216 1.20 -26.46 25.38
CA GLU A 216 2.25 -26.96 24.49
C GLU A 216 2.48 -26.01 23.30
N ILE A 217 3.75 -25.77 22.96
CA ILE A 217 4.16 -24.99 21.80
C ILE A 217 4.95 -25.90 20.87
N VAL A 218 4.30 -26.32 19.78
CA VAL A 218 4.89 -27.23 18.79
C VAL A 218 5.72 -26.43 17.79
N TRP A 219 6.93 -26.89 17.52
CA TRP A 219 7.77 -26.32 16.45
C TRP A 219 7.18 -26.68 15.08
N HIS A 220 6.74 -25.66 14.34
CA HIS A 220 6.23 -25.82 12.98
C HIS A 220 7.30 -25.51 11.91
N GLY A 221 8.19 -24.55 12.19
CA GLY A 221 9.12 -24.01 11.19
C GLY A 221 8.40 -23.19 10.10
N ARG A 222 9.17 -22.76 9.09
CA ARG A 222 8.63 -22.09 7.89
C ARG A 222 9.30 -22.62 6.63
N ALA A 223 8.53 -22.87 5.59
CA ALA A 223 9.02 -23.24 4.27
C ALA A 223 9.56 -22.02 3.52
N LYS A 224 10.34 -22.29 2.46
CA LYS A 224 10.77 -21.24 1.53
C LYS A 224 9.53 -20.66 0.82
N ASP A 225 9.50 -19.34 0.69
CA ASP A 225 8.43 -18.58 0.03
C ASP A 225 7.03 -18.76 0.67
N GLU A 226 6.98 -19.25 1.93
CA GLU A 226 5.74 -19.37 2.67
C GLU A 226 5.10 -17.98 2.89
N PRO A 227 3.79 -17.82 2.63
CA PRO A 227 3.07 -16.58 2.93
C PRO A 227 3.10 -16.20 4.41
N ALA A 228 2.78 -14.94 4.70
CA ALA A 228 2.42 -14.55 6.06
C ALA A 228 1.00 -15.04 6.36
N HIS A 229 0.77 -15.45 7.61
CA HIS A 229 -0.52 -15.92 8.08
C HIS A 229 -1.33 -14.76 8.67
N TYR A 230 -2.65 -14.83 8.49
CA TYR A 230 -3.62 -13.88 9.04
C TYR A 230 -4.67 -14.65 9.82
N CYS A 231 -5.26 -14.01 10.84
CA CYS A 231 -6.40 -14.58 11.54
C CYS A 231 -7.59 -14.78 10.58
N SER A 232 -8.19 -15.98 10.55
CA SER A 232 -9.36 -16.26 9.70
C SER A 232 -10.65 -15.53 10.14
N ILE A 233 -10.65 -14.93 11.33
CA ILE A 233 -11.81 -14.24 11.91
C ILE A 233 -11.68 -12.72 11.73
N CYS A 234 -10.58 -12.13 12.21
CA CYS A 234 -10.40 -10.67 12.21
C CYS A 234 -9.37 -10.16 11.20
N GLU A 235 -8.74 -11.04 10.42
CA GLU A 235 -7.79 -10.72 9.36
C GLU A 235 -6.55 -9.90 9.77
N VAL A 236 -6.21 -9.89 11.06
CA VAL A 236 -4.96 -9.33 11.62
C VAL A 236 -3.76 -10.24 11.34
#